data_AF-A0AAW2DFQ4-F1
#
_entry.id   AF-A0AAW2DFQ4-F1
#
_cell.length_a   1.000
_cell.length_b   1.000
_cell.length_c   1.000
_cell.angle_alpha   90.00
_cell.angle_beta   90.00
_cell.angle_gamma   90.00
#
_symmetry.space_group_name_H-M   'P 1'
#
loop_
_entity.id
_entity.type
_entity.pdbx_description
1 polymer ?
#
loop_
_entity_poly.entity_id
_entity_poly.type
_entity_poly.pdbx_seq_one_letter_code
_entity_poly.pdbx_strand_id
1 'polypeptide(L)'
;MVYEVAESMDRMKLTTEEEEIITIFDEGRTEALESCQLSLIGKFLTCKSFNKMAAKNTIRRAWGLDESLQISEVGPNLFQFKFQSEFEMDRVLRGGPWSFDN
;
A
#
# COMPACT_ATOMS: atom_id res chain seq x y z
N MET A 1 -25.06 -18.29 16.14
CA MET A 1 -23.86 -17.72 15.48
C MET A 1 -23.96 -17.63 13.96
N VAL A 2 -23.73 -18.68 13.14
CA VAL A 2 -23.71 -18.49 11.66
C VAL A 2 -25.05 -18.02 11.07
N TYR A 3 -26.17 -18.59 11.54
CA TYR A 3 -27.53 -18.19 11.15
C TYR A 3 -27.93 -16.78 11.64
N GLU A 4 -27.30 -16.32 12.71
CA GLU A 4 -27.59 -15.04 13.37
C GLU A 4 -26.99 -13.87 12.58
N VAL A 5 -25.77 -14.07 12.06
CA VAL A 5 -25.12 -13.12 11.16
C VAL A 5 -25.88 -13.02 9.84
N ALA A 6 -26.31 -14.16 9.27
CA ALA A 6 -27.11 -14.19 8.05
C ALA A 6 -28.43 -13.40 8.19
N GLU A 7 -29.18 -13.58 9.27
CA GLU A 7 -30.38 -12.76 9.54
C GLU A 7 -30.08 -11.27 9.72
N SER A 8 -28.94 -10.93 10.34
CA SER A 8 -28.57 -9.52 10.53
C SER A 8 -28.27 -8.81 9.22
N MET A 9 -27.65 -9.51 8.27
CA MET A 9 -27.36 -9.00 6.93
C MET A 9 -28.64 -8.86 6.08
N ASP A 10 -29.58 -9.78 6.23
CA ASP A 10 -30.87 -9.75 5.51
C ASP A 10 -31.76 -8.55 5.93
N ARG A 11 -31.49 -7.98 7.11
CA ARG A 11 -32.17 -6.79 7.64
C ARG A 11 -31.45 -5.47 7.31
N MET A 12 -30.28 -5.51 6.68
CA MET A 12 -29.59 -4.29 6.27
C MET A 12 -30.34 -3.64 5.11
N LYS A 13 -30.80 -2.42 5.35
CA LYS A 13 -31.32 -1.51 4.32
C LYS A 13 -30.44 -0.28 4.33
N LEU A 14 -30.11 0.22 3.15
CA LEU A 14 -29.44 1.52 3.04
C LEU A 14 -30.35 2.59 3.66
N THR A 15 -29.75 3.48 4.42
CA THR A 15 -30.40 4.69 4.88
C THR A 15 -30.54 5.68 3.73
N THR A 16 -31.43 6.66 3.86
CA THR A 16 -31.59 7.72 2.85
C THR A 16 -30.31 8.54 2.61
N GLU A 17 -29.41 8.60 3.60
CA GLU A 17 -28.09 9.21 3.48
C GLU A 17 -27.12 8.32 2.68
N GLU A 18 -27.14 7.00 2.91
CA GLU A 18 -26.30 6.05 2.15
C GLU A 18 -26.80 5.80 0.72
N GLU A 19 -28.05 6.15 0.40
CA GLU A 19 -28.58 6.14 -0.97
C GLU A 19 -28.08 7.34 -1.80
N GLU A 20 -27.40 8.31 -1.20
CA GLU A 20 -26.85 9.46 -1.93
C GLU A 20 -25.77 9.01 -2.93
N ILE A 21 -25.92 9.46 -4.18
CA ILE A 21 -24.94 9.14 -5.24
C ILE A 21 -23.70 9.99 -5.02
N ILE A 22 -22.65 9.35 -4.48
CA ILE A 22 -21.33 9.95 -4.38
C ILE A 22 -20.70 9.96 -5.77
N THR A 23 -20.66 11.14 -6.40
CA THR A 23 -19.99 11.31 -7.69
C THR A 23 -18.48 11.32 -7.47
N ILE A 24 -17.77 10.36 -8.07
CA ILE A 24 -16.31 10.35 -8.09
C ILE A 24 -15.87 11.27 -9.24
N PHE A 25 -15.37 12.45 -8.92
CA PHE A 25 -14.83 13.38 -9.90
C PHE A 25 -13.48 12.90 -10.42
N ASP A 26 -13.24 13.11 -11.72
CA ASP A 26 -11.95 12.82 -12.35
C ASP A 26 -10.87 13.88 -12.08
N GLU A 27 -11.26 14.95 -11.39
CA GLU A 27 -10.38 16.07 -11.04
C GLU A 27 -9.22 15.58 -10.17
N GLY A 28 -7.98 15.78 -10.63
CA GLY A 28 -6.78 15.29 -9.94
C GLY A 28 -6.44 13.81 -10.18
N ARG A 29 -7.26 13.05 -10.93
CA ARG A 29 -7.02 11.61 -11.15
C ARG A 29 -5.73 11.36 -11.94
N THR A 30 -5.48 12.16 -12.97
CA THR A 30 -4.29 12.01 -13.82
C THR A 30 -3.02 12.28 -13.02
N GLU A 31 -2.99 13.36 -12.27
CA GLU A 31 -1.88 13.76 -11.41
C GLU A 31 -1.62 12.71 -10.33
N ALA A 32 -2.68 12.14 -9.74
CA ALA A 32 -2.56 11.05 -8.78
C ALA A 32 -1.95 9.79 -9.40
N LEU A 33 -2.39 9.41 -10.61
CA LEU A 33 -1.83 8.27 -11.34
C LEU A 33 -0.36 8.50 -11.70
N GLU A 34 0.00 9.69 -12.16
CA GLU A 34 1.39 10.08 -12.45
C GLU A 34 2.25 10.05 -11.18
N SER A 35 1.72 10.49 -10.05
CA SER A 35 2.44 10.44 -8.77
C SER A 35 2.79 9.01 -8.33
N CYS A 36 1.96 8.04 -8.73
CA CYS A 36 2.12 6.61 -8.46
C CYS A 36 2.95 5.87 -9.51
N GLN A 37 3.36 6.52 -10.60
CA GLN A 37 4.25 5.89 -11.58
C GLN A 37 5.56 5.44 -10.91
N LEU A 38 6.12 4.36 -11.45
CA LEU A 38 7.36 3.73 -10.96
C LEU A 38 7.29 3.43 -9.46
N SER A 39 6.14 2.95 -8.97
CA SER A 39 5.95 2.65 -7.55
C SER A 39 5.52 1.20 -7.33
N LEU A 40 6.05 0.61 -6.25
CA LEU A 40 5.54 -0.64 -5.69
C LEU A 40 4.90 -0.37 -4.32
N ILE A 41 3.84 -1.09 -4.02
CA ILE A 41 3.20 -1.08 -2.70
C ILE A 41 3.61 -2.35 -1.95
N GLY A 42 4.21 -2.19 -0.78
CA GLY A 42 4.61 -3.30 0.08
C GLY A 42 4.07 -3.16 1.49
N LYS A 43 3.68 -4.29 2.09
CA LYS A 43 3.16 -4.36 3.45
C LYS A 43 4.05 -5.20 4.34
N PHE A 44 4.45 -4.67 5.50
CA PHE A 44 5.11 -5.47 6.52
C PHE A 44 4.07 -6.27 7.30
N LEU A 45 4.13 -7.59 7.16
CA LEU A 45 3.21 -8.50 7.84
C LEU A 45 3.75 -8.82 9.25
N THR A 46 3.48 -7.91 10.20
CA THR A 46 3.87 -8.07 11.60
C THR A 46 2.81 -7.50 12.53
N CYS A 47 2.64 -8.13 13.69
CA CYS A 47 1.84 -7.62 14.81
C CYS A 47 2.70 -6.85 15.84
N LYS A 48 4.03 -6.89 15.70
CA LYS A 48 4.97 -6.23 16.60
C LYS A 48 5.28 -4.81 16.09
N SER A 49 5.46 -3.88 17.02
CA SER A 49 6.06 -2.59 16.68
C SER A 49 7.50 -2.78 16.24
N PHE A 50 7.96 -1.94 15.31
CA PHE A 50 9.32 -1.96 14.80
C PHE A 50 9.81 -0.55 14.52
N ASN A 51 11.13 -0.39 14.46
CA ASN A 51 11.72 0.89 14.07
C ASN A 51 11.59 1.08 12.55
N LYS A 52 10.62 1.90 12.14
CA LYS A 52 10.36 2.20 10.72
C LYS A 52 11.57 2.78 9.99
N MET A 53 12.35 3.64 10.65
CA MET A 53 13.54 4.24 10.04
C MET A 53 14.61 3.19 9.77
N ALA A 54 14.85 2.29 10.73
CA ALA A 54 15.76 1.16 10.55
C ALA A 54 15.29 0.25 9.41
N ALA A 55 14.00 -0.11 9.37
CA ALA A 55 13.43 -0.94 8.31
C ALA A 55 13.61 -0.32 6.91
N LYS A 56 13.33 0.99 6.75
CA LYS A 56 13.54 1.72 5.49
C LYS A 56 15.01 1.66 5.05
N ASN A 57 15.94 1.87 5.98
CA ASN A 57 17.37 1.81 5.68
C ASN A 57 17.85 0.40 5.32
N THR A 58 17.28 -0.64 5.95
CA THR A 58 17.54 -2.03 5.60
C THR A 58 17.07 -2.35 4.18
N ILE A 59 15.86 -1.92 3.80
CA ILE A 59 15.33 -2.11 2.44
C ILE A 59 16.23 -1.44 1.39
N ARG A 60 16.62 -0.18 1.61
CA ARG A 60 17.53 0.54 0.71
C ARG A 60 18.80 -0.23 0.42
N ARG A 61 19.45 -0.71 1.49
CA ARG A 61 20.67 -1.52 1.39
C ARG A 61 20.42 -2.85 0.67
N ALA A 62 19.36 -3.56 1.04
CA ALA A 62 19.04 -4.86 0.46
C ALA A 62 18.75 -4.79 -1.04
N TRP A 63 18.13 -3.70 -1.51
CA TRP A 63 17.84 -3.50 -2.93
C TRP A 63 18.95 -2.78 -3.69
N GLY A 64 20.02 -2.35 -3.00
CA GLY A 64 21.10 -1.56 -3.59
C GLY A 64 20.61 -0.22 -4.14
N LEU A 65 19.60 0.37 -3.49
CA LEU A 65 18.97 1.63 -3.85
C LEU A 65 19.03 2.56 -2.65
N ASP A 66 20.11 3.33 -2.55
CA ASP A 66 20.37 4.21 -1.41
C ASP A 66 19.40 5.41 -1.39
N GLU A 67 19.88 6.64 -1.54
CA GLU A 67 19.02 7.83 -1.58
C GLU A 67 18.13 7.91 -2.85
N SER A 68 18.33 7.03 -3.85
CA SER A 68 17.50 6.99 -5.06
C SER A 68 16.08 6.47 -4.80
N LEU A 69 15.88 5.67 -3.74
CA LEU A 69 14.59 5.10 -3.37
C LEU A 69 13.84 6.01 -2.39
N GLN A 70 12.69 6.51 -2.85
CA GLN A 70 11.76 7.26 -2.01
C GLN A 70 10.79 6.29 -1.33
N ILE A 71 10.65 6.41 0.00
CA ILE A 71 9.78 5.53 0.80
C ILE A 71 8.83 6.35 1.68
N SER A 72 7.55 6.39 1.29
CA SER A 72 6.46 7.00 2.05
C SER A 72 5.59 5.94 2.73
N GLU A 73 5.03 6.28 3.89
CA GLU A 73 4.02 5.45 4.54
C GLU A 73 2.64 5.88 4.04
N VAL A 74 1.85 4.94 3.54
CA VAL A 74 0.54 5.18 2.94
C VAL A 74 -0.59 4.47 3.70
N GLY A 75 -0.26 3.81 4.80
CA GLY A 75 -1.22 3.17 5.71
C GLY A 75 -0.53 2.32 6.78
N PRO A 76 -1.29 1.63 7.64
CA PRO A 76 -0.74 0.79 8.70
C PRO A 76 0.17 -0.32 8.15
N ASN A 77 1.46 -0.19 8.42
CA ASN A 77 2.52 -1.06 7.90
C ASN A 77 2.58 -1.14 6.36
N LEU A 78 1.96 -0.17 5.66
CA LEU A 78 1.87 -0.12 4.21
C LEU A 78 2.72 1.03 3.68
N PHE A 79 3.60 0.71 2.73
CA PHE A 79 4.60 1.64 2.22
C PHE A 79 4.56 1.68 0.70
N GLN A 80 4.74 2.88 0.16
CA GLN A 80 5.03 3.09 -1.25
C GLN A 80 6.54 3.21 -1.43
N PHE A 81 7.06 2.45 -2.39
CA PHE A 81 8.46 2.46 -2.80
C PHE A 81 8.50 3.05 -4.20
N LYS A 82 9.00 4.28 -4.34
CA LYS A 82 9.06 5.00 -5.61
C LYS A 82 10.49 5.00 -6.16
N PHE A 83 10.62 4.48 -7.37
CA PHE A 83 11.88 4.23 -8.07
C PHE A 83 12.19 5.35 -9.09
N GLN A 84 13.46 5.48 -9.48
CA GLN A 84 13.88 6.44 -10.51
C GLN A 84 13.74 5.86 -11.92
N SER A 85 13.69 4.54 -12.05
CA SER A 85 13.58 3.85 -13.33
C SER A 85 12.72 2.60 -13.27
N GLU A 86 12.13 2.25 -14.41
CA GLU A 86 11.39 0.99 -14.58
C GLU A 86 12.29 -0.23 -14.37
N PHE A 87 13.56 -0.15 -14.79
CA PHE A 87 14.53 -1.23 -14.60
C PHE A 87 14.76 -1.55 -13.12
N GLU A 88 14.94 -0.55 -12.26
CA GLU A 88 15.11 -0.76 -10.82
C GLU A 88 13.85 -1.35 -10.19
N MET A 89 12.67 -0.82 -10.56
CA MET A 89 11.37 -1.30 -10.09
C MET A 89 11.16 -2.77 -10.47
N ASP A 90 11.36 -3.12 -11.74
CA ASP A 90 11.18 -4.47 -12.26
C ASP A 90 12.20 -5.45 -11.67
N ARG A 91 13.47 -5.03 -11.52
CA ARG A 91 14.51 -5.82 -10.85
C ARG A 91 14.11 -6.16 -9.42
N VAL A 92 13.65 -5.18 -8.65
CA VAL A 92 13.20 -5.41 -7.27
C VAL A 92 11.95 -6.29 -7.23
N LEU A 93 10.97 -6.03 -8.10
CA LEU A 93 9.74 -6.82 -8.15
C LEU A 93 10.03 -8.30 -8.46
N ARG A 94 10.89 -8.58 -9.44
CA ARG A 94 11.25 -9.94 -9.86
C ARG A 94 12.22 -10.63 -8.91
N GLY A 95 13.00 -9.88 -8.13
CA GLY A 95 13.96 -10.41 -7.17
C GLY A 95 13.34 -10.96 -5.88
N GLY A 96 12.02 -10.80 -5.70
CA GLY A 96 11.30 -11.32 -4.53
C GLY A 96 11.09 -12.85 -4.55
N PRO A 97 10.46 -13.40 -3.49
CA PRO A 97 9.91 -12.70 -2.33
C PRO A 97 11.00 -12.16 -1.41
N TRP A 98 10.81 -10.93 -0.90
CA TRP A 98 11.77 -10.30 0.01
C TRP A 98 11.41 -10.57 1.46
N SER A 99 12.30 -11.25 2.18
CA SER A 99 12.28 -11.33 3.64
C SER A 99 13.40 -10.47 4.21
N PHE A 100 13.07 -9.64 5.17
CA PHE A 100 14.03 -8.79 5.87
C PHE A 100 14.05 -9.24 7.33
N ASP A 101 14.91 -10.20 7.64
CA ASP A 101 15.22 -10.57 9.01
C ASP A 101 16.72 -10.92 9.12
N ASN A 102 17.25 -10.63 10.31
CA ASN A 102 18.68 -10.53 10.63
C ASN A 102 19.37 -11.89 10.83
#